data_AF-A0A4Q4NMN1-F1
#
_entry.id   AF-A0A4Q4NMN1-F1
#
_cell.length_a   1.000
_cell.length_b   1.000
_cell.length_c   1.000
_cell.angle_alpha   90.00
_cell.angle_beta   90.00
_cell.angle_gamma   90.00
#
_symmetry.space_group_name_H-M   'P 1'
#
loop_
_entity.id
_entity.type
_entity.pdbx_description
1 polymer ?
#
loop_
_entity_poly.entity_id
_entity_poly.type
_entity_poly.pdbx_seq_one_letter_code
_entity_poly.pdbx_strand_id
1 'polypeptide(L)'
;MASTLIKASALSRWQAGLSEYALAGLELKGWVTLLALLLPLLSLVALSKYHKMQYQSKKPFPFLELPQELRDMVYEHFLDDPAYPPPAHNELQRSTLDWMRPARWSSASTSPGTRQESKTIFLANKQVYGEYMDMICKRKTFHLSVTPQTYRPATASPSSSPFSPTNYTPVWEISPTTLSKVQNCSLKLVTTSSMLGVTDPRSMTSSSWTLGRRMREQLKHMSSVQTFTLDAKALGDPLWNPLWIWYHASQSLKLLGTEFSDTVPRGPQLTQITFSLDTWSPGENYLKRDEKYGGQWMWYCAKNHLVGADVGAEMTVREFCGKLYQECSICRVDDEEDGTVI
;
A
#
# COMPACT_ATOMS: atom_id res chain seq x y z
N MET A 1 -71.85 61.77 -62.19
CA MET A 1 -71.62 62.93 -61.29
C MET A 1 -72.03 62.47 -59.90
N ALA A 2 -71.06 62.11 -59.04
CA ALA A 2 -70.47 62.99 -58.01
C ALA A 2 -71.58 63.57 -57.10
N SER A 3 -71.69 63.24 -55.82
CA SER A 3 -70.72 63.40 -54.72
C SER A 3 -71.22 62.56 -53.53
N THR A 4 -70.46 61.70 -52.83
CA THR A 4 -69.47 62.00 -51.76
C THR A 4 -69.97 63.01 -50.71
N LEU A 5 -69.85 62.89 -49.38
CA LEU A 5 -68.95 62.13 -48.49
C LEU A 5 -69.30 62.50 -47.00
N ILE A 6 -68.95 61.63 -46.04
CA ILE A 6 -68.34 61.94 -44.69
C ILE A 6 -69.31 62.40 -43.57
N LYS A 7 -69.24 62.03 -42.27
CA LYS A 7 -68.31 61.35 -41.33
C LYS A 7 -69.19 60.84 -40.15
N ALA A 8 -69.10 59.59 -39.67
CA ALA A 8 -68.14 59.00 -38.72
C ALA A 8 -68.39 59.30 -37.22
N SER A 9 -68.46 58.23 -36.42
CA SER A 9 -67.59 57.96 -35.25
C SER A 9 -68.13 56.70 -34.55
N ALA A 10 -67.46 55.54 -34.63
CA ALA A 10 -66.31 55.14 -33.82
C ALA A 10 -66.70 54.86 -32.35
N LEU A 11 -66.77 53.56 -31.97
CA LEU A 11 -66.47 53.10 -30.59
C LEU A 11 -66.46 51.58 -30.31
N SER A 12 -66.52 50.65 -31.28
CA SER A 12 -66.69 49.21 -30.94
C SER A 12 -65.64 48.22 -31.46
N ARG A 13 -64.56 48.68 -32.11
CA ARG A 13 -63.69 47.79 -32.90
C ARG A 13 -62.40 47.29 -32.21
N TRP A 14 -62.25 47.46 -30.89
CA TRP A 14 -61.02 47.06 -30.18
C TRP A 14 -61.19 46.02 -29.06
N GLN A 15 -62.37 45.40 -28.91
CA GLN A 15 -62.61 44.41 -27.84
C GLN A 15 -62.90 42.98 -28.31
N ALA A 16 -63.19 42.74 -29.59
CA ALA A 16 -63.53 41.39 -30.06
C ALA A 16 -62.31 40.54 -30.47
N GLY A 17 -61.14 41.15 -30.71
CA GLY A 17 -59.96 40.44 -31.21
C GLY A 17 -59.04 39.81 -30.15
N LEU A 18 -59.30 40.00 -28.85
CA LEU A 18 -58.43 39.50 -27.77
C LEU A 18 -58.96 38.21 -27.11
N SER A 19 -60.21 37.82 -27.38
CA SER A 19 -60.84 36.67 -26.73
C SER A 19 -60.52 35.33 -27.41
N GLU A 20 -60.37 35.30 -28.74
CA GLU A 20 -60.11 34.05 -29.47
C GLU A 20 -58.66 33.55 -29.33
N TYR A 21 -57.67 34.45 -29.21
CA TYR A 21 -56.28 34.05 -28.99
C TYR A 21 -55.99 33.60 -27.54
N ALA A 22 -56.80 34.05 -26.58
CA ALA A 22 -56.66 33.65 -25.18
C ALA A 22 -57.12 32.21 -24.93
N LEU A 23 -58.19 31.76 -25.60
CA LEU A 23 -58.70 30.38 -25.48
C LEU A 23 -57.81 29.36 -26.21
N ALA A 24 -57.29 29.69 -27.40
CA ALA A 24 -56.32 28.83 -28.10
C ALA A 24 -54.99 28.71 -27.32
N GLY A 25 -54.55 29.76 -26.63
CA GLY A 25 -53.35 29.74 -25.80
C GLY A 25 -53.49 28.97 -24.48
N LEU A 26 -54.71 28.85 -23.94
CA LEU A 26 -55.01 28.06 -22.73
C LEU A 26 -55.05 26.56 -23.03
N GLU A 27 -55.63 26.15 -24.15
CA GLU A 27 -55.58 24.76 -24.62
C GLU A 27 -54.14 24.34 -24.92
N LEU A 28 -53.39 25.13 -25.70
CA LEU A 28 -52.00 24.81 -26.05
C LEU A 28 -51.10 24.70 -24.80
N LYS A 29 -51.28 25.58 -23.81
CA LYS A 29 -50.55 25.51 -22.53
C LYS A 29 -50.91 24.28 -21.71
N GLY A 30 -52.18 23.87 -21.70
CA GLY A 30 -52.64 22.64 -21.02
C GLY A 30 -52.05 21.38 -21.66
N TRP A 31 -52.00 21.32 -22.99
CA TRP A 31 -51.34 20.22 -23.71
C TRP A 31 -49.83 20.22 -23.49
N VAL A 32 -49.18 21.38 -23.46
CA VAL A 32 -47.73 21.49 -23.20
C VAL A 32 -47.37 21.07 -21.77
N THR A 33 -48.17 21.44 -20.76
CA THR A 33 -47.92 21.00 -19.36
C THR A 33 -48.21 19.51 -19.18
N LEU A 34 -49.23 18.98 -19.84
CA LEU A 34 -49.56 17.56 -19.82
C LEU A 34 -48.48 16.72 -20.53
N LEU A 35 -47.95 17.20 -21.67
CA LEU A 35 -46.79 16.58 -22.33
C LEU A 35 -45.54 16.67 -21.46
N ALA A 36 -45.30 17.81 -20.81
CA ALA A 36 -44.16 18.03 -19.93
C ALA A 36 -44.19 17.15 -18.67
N LEU A 37 -45.37 16.71 -18.22
CA LEU A 37 -45.54 15.75 -17.13
C LEU A 37 -45.46 14.29 -17.61
N LEU A 38 -46.00 13.98 -18.78
CA LEU A 38 -46.02 12.61 -19.31
C LEU A 38 -44.66 12.17 -19.86
N LEU A 39 -43.88 13.06 -20.48
CA LEU A 39 -42.55 12.72 -21.00
C LEU A 39 -41.58 12.19 -19.92
N PRO A 40 -41.41 12.83 -18.75
CA PRO A 40 -40.54 12.33 -17.70
C PRO A 40 -41.04 11.03 -17.06
N LEU A 41 -42.37 10.84 -16.96
CA LEU A 41 -42.96 9.59 -16.49
C LEU A 41 -42.72 8.44 -17.48
N LEU A 42 -42.92 8.67 -18.77
CA LEU A 42 -42.67 7.69 -19.82
C LEU A 42 -41.18 7.38 -19.97
N SER A 43 -40.29 8.36 -19.82
CA SER A 43 -38.85 8.13 -19.85
C SER A 43 -38.35 7.35 -18.63
N LEU A 44 -38.90 7.59 -17.44
CA LEU A 44 -38.63 6.77 -16.24
C LEU A 44 -39.08 5.30 -16.42
N VAL A 45 -40.25 5.09 -17.02
CA VAL A 45 -40.75 3.74 -17.33
C VAL A 45 -39.90 3.07 -18.41
N ALA A 46 -39.48 3.80 -19.44
CA ALA A 46 -38.59 3.28 -20.48
C ALA A 46 -37.20 2.94 -19.91
N LEU A 47 -36.63 3.82 -19.07
CA LEU A 47 -35.35 3.59 -18.40
C LEU A 47 -35.41 2.39 -17.45
N SER A 48 -36.46 2.28 -16.62
CA SER A 48 -36.62 1.13 -15.72
C SER A 48 -36.78 -0.18 -16.48
N LYS A 49 -37.53 -0.20 -17.59
CA LYS A 49 -37.64 -1.37 -18.47
C LYS A 49 -36.31 -1.70 -19.15
N TYR A 50 -35.58 -0.69 -19.62
CA TYR A 50 -34.25 -0.85 -20.20
C TYR A 50 -33.25 -1.42 -19.18
N HIS A 51 -33.24 -0.90 -17.96
CA HIS A 51 -32.43 -1.43 -16.86
C HIS A 51 -32.81 -2.87 -16.50
N LYS A 52 -34.11 -3.21 -16.51
CA LYS A 52 -34.59 -4.58 -16.27
C LYS A 52 -34.14 -5.54 -17.38
N MET A 53 -34.21 -5.12 -18.64
CA MET A 53 -33.71 -5.92 -19.78
C MET A 53 -32.19 -6.10 -19.71
N GLN A 54 -31.46 -5.03 -19.38
CA GLN A 54 -30.01 -5.10 -19.15
C GLN A 54 -29.67 -6.08 -18.02
N TYR A 55 -30.42 -6.07 -16.92
CA TYR A 55 -30.23 -7.01 -15.80
C TYR A 55 -30.52 -8.46 -16.21
N GLN A 56 -31.58 -8.70 -16.96
CA GLN A 56 -31.96 -10.04 -17.46
C GLN A 56 -30.98 -10.58 -18.52
N SER A 57 -30.31 -9.69 -19.27
CA SER A 57 -29.33 -10.07 -20.29
C SER A 57 -27.92 -10.35 -19.76
N LYS A 58 -27.63 -9.97 -18.50
CA LYS A 58 -26.33 -10.22 -17.87
C LYS A 58 -26.27 -11.65 -17.34
N LYS A 59 -25.92 -12.60 -18.20
CA LYS A 59 -25.40 -13.88 -17.72
C LYS A 59 -24.04 -13.62 -17.05
N PRO A 60 -23.86 -13.93 -15.75
CA PRO A 60 -22.56 -13.80 -15.12
C PRO A 60 -21.58 -14.77 -15.78
N PHE A 61 -20.37 -14.31 -16.03
CA PHE A 61 -19.32 -15.16 -16.56
C PHE A 61 -18.95 -16.25 -15.53
N PRO A 62 -19.00 -17.55 -15.88
CA PRO A 62 -18.78 -18.63 -14.92
C PRO A 62 -17.28 -18.82 -14.65
N PHE A 63 -16.69 -17.89 -13.89
CA PHE A 63 -15.25 -17.88 -13.61
C PHE A 63 -14.75 -19.17 -12.93
N LEU A 64 -15.57 -19.81 -12.10
CA LEU A 64 -15.23 -21.06 -11.41
C LEU A 64 -15.27 -22.30 -12.32
N GLU A 65 -15.95 -22.24 -13.46
CA GLU A 65 -15.98 -23.34 -14.44
C GLU A 65 -14.74 -23.33 -15.35
N LEU A 66 -13.94 -22.27 -15.31
CA LEU A 66 -12.68 -22.23 -16.04
C LEU A 66 -11.70 -23.29 -15.53
N PRO A 67 -10.77 -23.78 -16.38
CA PRO A 67 -9.58 -24.47 -15.92
C PRO A 67 -8.76 -23.65 -14.92
N GLN A 68 -8.04 -24.32 -14.01
CA GLN A 68 -7.23 -23.65 -12.99
C GLN A 68 -6.18 -22.72 -13.61
N GLU A 69 -5.59 -23.13 -14.73
CA GLU A 69 -4.53 -22.39 -15.42
C GLU A 69 -5.02 -21.01 -15.88
N LEU A 70 -6.26 -20.93 -16.39
CA LEU A 70 -6.84 -19.65 -16.80
C LEU A 70 -7.20 -18.78 -15.61
N ARG A 71 -7.66 -19.37 -14.49
CA ARG A 71 -7.87 -18.61 -13.24
C ARG A 71 -6.56 -18.07 -12.70
N ASP A 72 -5.49 -18.85 -12.72
CA ASP A 72 -4.16 -18.44 -12.27
C ASP A 72 -3.61 -17.30 -13.11
N MET A 73 -3.78 -17.33 -14.44
CA MET A 73 -3.45 -16.20 -15.32
C MET A 73 -4.23 -14.93 -14.96
N VAL A 74 -5.51 -15.06 -14.60
CA VAL A 74 -6.30 -13.92 -14.12
C VAL A 74 -5.72 -13.42 -12.81
N TYR A 75 -5.47 -14.29 -11.83
CA TYR A 75 -4.89 -13.89 -10.55
C TYR A 75 -3.56 -13.18 -10.73
N GLU A 76 -2.65 -13.74 -11.53
CA GLU A 76 -1.32 -13.17 -11.85
C GLU A 76 -1.40 -11.73 -12.35
N HIS A 77 -2.39 -11.42 -13.19
CA HIS A 77 -2.61 -10.05 -13.68
C HIS A 77 -2.92 -9.06 -12.55
N PHE A 78 -3.60 -9.51 -11.49
CA PHE A 78 -4.01 -8.69 -10.35
C PHE A 78 -3.05 -8.77 -9.14
N LEU A 79 -1.98 -9.57 -9.22
CA LEU A 79 -1.02 -9.71 -8.13
C LEU A 79 -0.12 -8.47 -8.04
N ASP A 80 -0.33 -7.66 -7.01
CA ASP A 80 0.66 -6.65 -6.57
C ASP A 80 1.33 -7.12 -5.28
N ASP A 81 2.55 -6.63 -5.05
CA ASP A 81 3.27 -6.88 -3.81
C ASP A 81 2.54 -6.21 -2.63
N PRO A 82 2.10 -6.97 -1.61
CA PRO A 82 1.37 -6.41 -0.48
C PRO A 82 2.31 -5.62 0.42
N ALA A 83 1.94 -4.36 0.70
CA ALA A 83 2.70 -3.46 1.56
C ALA A 83 1.91 -3.13 2.84
N TYR A 84 2.60 -3.22 3.98
CA TYR A 84 2.04 -2.93 5.30
C TYR A 84 2.91 -1.91 6.05
N PRO A 85 2.32 -0.80 6.54
CA PRO A 85 0.96 -0.34 6.25
C PRO A 85 0.78 0.01 4.76
N PRO A 86 -0.46 0.09 4.28
CA PRO A 86 -0.74 0.49 2.90
C PRO A 86 -0.04 1.82 2.59
N PRO A 87 0.56 1.98 1.39
CA PRO A 87 1.17 3.25 1.02
C PRO A 87 0.12 4.35 1.12
N ALA A 88 0.52 5.52 1.62
CA ALA A 88 -0.37 6.67 1.66
C ALA A 88 -0.95 6.88 0.26
N HIS A 89 -2.28 6.89 0.15
CA HIS A 89 -2.92 7.24 -1.10
C HIS A 89 -2.43 8.64 -1.45
N ASN A 90 -1.71 8.77 -2.58
CA ASN A 90 -1.48 10.06 -3.18
C ASN A 90 -2.87 10.60 -3.54
N GLU A 91 -3.47 11.37 -2.65
CA GLU A 91 -4.54 12.31 -2.98
C GLU A 91 -3.95 13.44 -3.83
N LEU A 92 -3.31 13.09 -4.94
CA LEU A 92 -3.07 14.02 -6.02
C LEU A 92 -4.44 14.37 -6.58
N GLN A 93 -4.98 15.47 -6.06
CA GLN A 93 -6.03 16.28 -6.63
C GLN A 93 -7.15 15.47 -7.31
N ARG A 94 -8.07 14.91 -6.51
CA ARG A 94 -9.45 14.88 -7.01
C ARG A 94 -9.87 16.34 -7.15
N SER A 95 -9.70 16.88 -8.36
CA SER A 95 -10.22 18.19 -8.72
C SER A 95 -11.69 18.22 -8.30
N THR A 96 -12.07 19.20 -7.49
CA THR A 96 -13.44 19.42 -7.00
C THR A 96 -14.45 19.66 -8.14
N LEU A 97 -13.99 19.65 -9.39
CA LEU A 97 -14.78 19.80 -10.62
C LEU A 97 -14.91 18.48 -11.44
N ASP A 98 -14.35 17.35 -10.99
CA ASP A 98 -14.44 16.08 -11.77
C ASP A 98 -15.87 15.56 -11.90
N TRP A 99 -16.76 15.91 -10.96
CA TRP A 99 -18.19 15.57 -11.04
C TRP A 99 -18.94 16.36 -12.13
N MET A 100 -18.35 17.45 -12.66
CA MET A 100 -18.94 18.29 -13.71
C MET A 100 -18.48 17.93 -15.13
N ARG A 101 -17.62 16.91 -15.33
CA ARG A 101 -17.27 16.45 -16.67
C ARG A 101 -18.31 15.42 -17.16
N PRO A 102 -19.11 15.74 -18.20
CA PRO A 102 -19.93 14.74 -18.86
C PRO A 102 -18.99 13.67 -19.42
N ALA A 103 -19.33 12.40 -19.23
CA ALA A 103 -18.59 11.25 -19.70
C ALA A 103 -18.38 11.28 -21.21
N ARG A 104 -17.34 11.99 -21.68
CA ARG A 104 -16.71 11.72 -22.96
C ARG A 104 -15.70 10.61 -22.70
N TRP A 105 -15.96 9.44 -23.28
CA TRP A 105 -14.97 8.39 -23.44
C TRP A 105 -13.69 9.02 -23.99
N SER A 106 -12.75 9.25 -23.09
CA SER A 106 -11.44 9.75 -23.42
C SER A 106 -10.62 8.52 -23.71
N SER A 107 -10.30 8.35 -24.98
CA SER A 107 -9.33 7.38 -25.49
C SER A 107 -8.11 7.32 -24.57
N ALA A 108 -7.64 6.11 -24.31
CA ALA A 108 -6.50 5.81 -23.46
C ALA A 108 -5.33 6.75 -23.73
N SER A 109 -5.09 7.69 -22.81
CA SER A 109 -3.81 8.37 -22.71
C SER A 109 -2.87 7.46 -21.93
N THR A 110 -1.84 6.99 -22.61
CA THR A 110 -0.71 6.24 -22.08
C THR A 110 0.05 7.11 -21.09
N SER A 111 -0.32 7.04 -19.83
CA SER A 111 0.53 7.44 -18.70
C SER A 111 0.66 6.25 -17.76
N PRO A 112 1.86 5.86 -17.31
CA PRO A 112 2.05 4.75 -16.39
C PRO A 112 1.72 5.23 -14.97
N GLY A 113 0.49 5.68 -14.76
CA GLY A 113 -0.11 5.73 -13.43
C GLY A 113 -0.85 4.42 -13.29
N THR A 114 -0.37 3.53 -12.43
CA THR A 114 -1.03 2.28 -12.05
C THR A 114 -2.47 2.59 -11.67
N ARG A 115 -3.38 2.39 -12.62
CA ARG A 115 -4.82 2.49 -12.38
C ARG A 115 -5.11 1.38 -11.38
N GLN A 116 -5.39 1.76 -10.14
CA GLN A 116 -5.59 0.81 -9.05
C GLN A 116 -6.82 -0.03 -9.38
N GLU A 117 -6.60 -1.20 -9.95
CA GLU A 117 -7.68 -2.09 -10.37
C GLU A 117 -8.39 -2.60 -9.11
N SER A 118 -9.72 -2.54 -9.13
CA SER A 118 -10.52 -2.82 -7.93
C SER A 118 -10.46 -4.30 -7.55
N LYS A 119 -9.58 -4.64 -6.59
CA LYS A 119 -9.38 -6.00 -6.05
C LYS A 119 -10.54 -6.52 -5.19
N THR A 120 -11.59 -5.74 -5.02
CA THR A 120 -12.77 -6.10 -4.22
C THR A 120 -13.53 -7.31 -4.77
N ILE A 121 -13.36 -7.63 -6.06
CA ILE A 121 -13.97 -8.81 -6.69
C ILE A 121 -13.51 -10.11 -6.03
N PHE A 122 -12.27 -10.16 -5.54
CA PHE A 122 -11.72 -11.34 -4.87
C PHE A 122 -12.28 -11.55 -3.46
N LEU A 123 -12.91 -10.53 -2.87
CA LEU A 123 -13.59 -10.66 -1.58
C LEU A 123 -15.02 -11.21 -1.70
N ALA A 124 -15.57 -11.27 -2.91
CA ALA A 124 -16.95 -11.69 -3.13
C ALA A 124 -17.16 -13.21 -2.99
N ASN A 125 -16.10 -14.02 -3.13
CA ASN A 125 -16.19 -15.47 -3.07
C ASN A 125 -15.03 -16.07 -2.27
N LYS A 126 -15.33 -16.95 -1.31
CA LYS A 126 -14.33 -17.57 -0.41
C LYS A 126 -13.31 -18.46 -1.13
N GLN A 127 -13.74 -19.20 -2.17
CA GLN A 127 -12.85 -20.05 -2.94
C GLN A 127 -11.85 -19.19 -3.73
N VAL A 128 -12.37 -18.20 -4.47
CA VAL A 128 -11.56 -17.26 -5.25
C VAL A 128 -10.58 -16.51 -4.34
N TYR A 129 -11.05 -16.05 -3.17
CA TYR A 129 -10.19 -15.42 -2.17
C TYR A 129 -9.07 -16.36 -1.69
N GLY A 130 -9.40 -17.63 -1.42
CA GLY A 130 -8.43 -18.63 -0.98
C GLY A 130 -7.35 -18.91 -2.02
N GLU A 131 -7.75 -19.12 -3.27
CA GLU A 131 -6.82 -19.33 -4.40
C GLU A 131 -5.93 -18.10 -4.62
N TYR A 132 -6.52 -16.90 -4.63
CA TYR A 132 -5.79 -15.64 -4.79
C TYR A 132 -4.79 -15.39 -3.65
N MET A 133 -5.18 -15.60 -2.39
CA MET A 133 -4.28 -15.43 -1.25
C MET A 133 -3.16 -16.46 -1.23
N ASP A 134 -3.42 -17.70 -1.65
CA ASP A 134 -2.38 -18.72 -1.80
C ASP A 134 -1.34 -18.30 -2.85
N MET A 135 -1.80 -17.79 -3.99
CA MET A 135 -0.94 -17.24 -5.05
C MET A 135 -0.11 -16.04 -4.58
N ILE A 136 -0.71 -15.08 -3.86
CA ILE A 136 0.03 -13.95 -3.29
C ILE A 136 1.11 -14.44 -2.33
N CYS A 137 0.74 -15.29 -1.36
CA CYS A 137 1.66 -15.75 -0.32
C CYS A 137 2.86 -16.54 -0.88
N LYS A 138 2.67 -17.26 -2.00
CA LYS A 138 3.71 -18.04 -2.66
C LYS A 138 4.59 -17.22 -3.61
N ARG A 139 3.98 -16.35 -4.44
CA ARG A 139 4.68 -15.74 -5.58
C ARG A 139 5.14 -14.30 -5.34
N LYS A 140 4.53 -13.58 -4.40
CA LYS A 140 4.81 -12.15 -4.17
C LYS A 140 5.61 -11.91 -2.90
N THR A 141 6.20 -10.73 -2.82
CA THR A 141 7.00 -10.32 -1.66
C THR A 141 6.18 -9.41 -0.76
N PHE A 142 6.05 -9.78 0.50
CA PHE A 142 5.38 -8.94 1.50
C PHE A 142 6.33 -7.86 1.98
N HIS A 143 5.98 -6.60 1.78
CA HIS A 143 6.74 -5.45 2.25
C HIS A 143 6.19 -4.99 3.59
N LEU A 144 6.87 -5.33 4.67
CA LEU A 144 6.56 -4.85 6.01
C LEU A 144 7.40 -3.60 6.27
N SER A 145 6.78 -2.51 6.68
CA SER A 145 7.51 -1.28 6.98
C SER A 145 7.11 -0.70 8.33
N VAL A 146 8.09 -0.13 9.02
CA VAL A 146 7.89 0.65 10.24
C VAL A 146 8.60 1.97 10.01
N THR A 147 7.86 3.07 10.10
CA THR A 147 8.37 4.42 9.89
C THR A 147 7.93 5.30 11.06
N PRO A 148 8.51 6.49 11.26
CA PRO A 148 8.06 7.40 12.32
C PRO A 148 6.57 7.78 12.20
N GLN A 149 6.04 7.81 10.98
CA GLN A 149 4.64 8.14 10.69
C GLN A 149 3.68 7.01 11.08
N THR A 150 4.15 5.76 10.99
CA THR A 150 3.33 4.56 11.20
C THR A 150 3.55 3.95 12.58
N TYR A 151 4.60 4.39 13.26
CA TYR A 151 4.95 3.97 14.61
C TYR A 151 3.90 4.46 15.62
N ARG A 152 3.32 3.51 16.35
CA ARG A 152 2.46 3.76 17.51
C ARG A 152 3.25 3.42 18.77
N PRO A 153 3.59 4.39 19.63
CA PRO A 153 4.19 4.12 20.93
C PRO A 153 3.33 3.15 21.72
N ALA A 154 3.94 2.32 22.56
CA ALA A 154 3.20 1.46 23.47
C ALA A 154 2.54 2.35 24.55
N THR A 155 1.36 2.89 24.29
CA THR A 155 0.55 3.54 25.32
C THR A 155 0.06 2.46 26.28
N ALA A 156 0.34 2.63 27.57
CA ALA A 156 -0.36 1.92 28.63
C ALA A 156 -1.85 2.27 28.54
N SER A 157 -2.67 1.40 27.96
CA SER A 157 -4.13 1.55 28.02
C SER A 157 -4.57 1.43 29.48
N PRO A 158 -5.26 2.43 30.07
CA PRO A 158 -5.77 2.36 31.42
C PRO A 158 -7.14 1.65 31.44
N SER A 159 -7.21 0.41 30.97
CA SER A 159 -8.39 -0.43 31.20
C SER A 159 -8.16 -1.84 30.67
N SER A 160 -8.20 -2.80 31.62
CA SER A 160 -8.61 -4.21 31.52
C SER A 160 -7.54 -5.23 31.92
N SER A 161 -7.68 -5.69 33.17
CA SER A 161 -7.39 -7.04 33.68
C SER A 161 -5.91 -7.44 33.89
N PRO A 162 -5.49 -7.89 35.10
CA PRO A 162 -4.07 -8.16 35.41
C PRO A 162 -3.50 -9.49 34.89
N PHE A 163 -4.21 -10.23 34.03
CA PHE A 163 -3.77 -11.56 33.58
C PHE A 163 -4.08 -11.80 32.09
N SER A 164 -3.26 -11.25 31.20
CA SER A 164 -3.10 -11.74 29.82
C SER A 164 -1.77 -11.24 29.24
N PRO A 165 -0.87 -12.11 28.74
CA PRO A 165 0.46 -11.72 28.28
C PRO A 165 0.48 -11.04 26.88
N THR A 166 -0.66 -10.60 26.34
CA THR A 166 -0.83 -10.23 24.92
C THR A 166 -1.35 -8.80 24.65
N ASN A 167 -1.34 -7.89 25.64
CA ASN A 167 -1.84 -6.50 25.48
C ASN A 167 -0.87 -5.54 24.76
N TYR A 168 -0.25 -5.95 23.65
CA TYR A 168 0.49 -5.03 22.78
C TYR A 168 -0.28 -4.76 21.50
N THR A 169 -0.40 -3.49 21.12
CA THR A 169 -0.96 -3.12 19.82
C THR A 169 -0.12 -3.75 18.70
N PRO A 170 -0.75 -4.39 17.69
CA PRO A 170 -0.02 -5.00 16.59
C PRO A 170 0.82 -3.94 15.84
N VAL A 171 2.02 -4.32 15.39
CA VAL A 171 2.89 -3.42 14.58
C VAL A 171 2.33 -3.34 13.16
N TRP A 172 1.95 -4.49 12.60
CA TRP A 172 1.24 -4.58 11.32
C TRP A 172 -0.14 -5.22 11.51
N GLU A 173 -1.12 -4.71 10.76
CA GLU A 173 -2.49 -5.23 10.72
C GLU A 173 -2.56 -6.44 9.77
N ILE A 174 -1.91 -7.54 10.17
CA ILE A 174 -1.87 -8.80 9.41
C ILE A 174 -2.24 -9.94 10.34
N SER A 175 -3.10 -10.85 9.85
CA SER A 175 -3.49 -12.01 10.63
C SER A 175 -2.32 -13.01 10.77
N PRO A 176 -2.18 -13.69 11.92
CA PRO A 176 -1.16 -14.75 12.09
C PRO A 176 -1.28 -15.88 11.07
N THR A 177 -2.51 -16.19 10.63
CA THR A 177 -2.79 -17.24 9.64
C THR A 177 -2.37 -16.85 8.21
N THR A 178 -2.35 -15.55 7.90
CA THR A 178 -1.77 -15.05 6.65
C THR A 178 -0.25 -15.09 6.75
N LEU A 179 0.33 -14.58 7.86
CA LEU A 179 1.78 -14.55 8.08
C LEU A 179 2.41 -15.94 7.98
N SER A 180 1.74 -16.99 8.48
CA SER A 180 2.28 -18.35 8.43
C SER A 180 2.45 -18.91 7.02
N LYS A 181 1.73 -18.36 6.03
CA LYS A 181 1.79 -18.79 4.63
C LYS A 181 2.77 -18.00 3.78
N VAL A 182 3.26 -16.85 4.27
CA VAL A 182 4.14 -15.95 3.51
C VAL A 182 5.48 -16.64 3.23
N GLN A 183 5.88 -16.67 1.95
CA GLN A 183 7.15 -17.26 1.52
C GLN A 183 8.26 -16.22 1.36
N ASN A 184 7.94 -15.02 0.90
CA ASN A 184 8.92 -13.96 0.67
C ASN A 184 8.53 -12.69 1.42
N CYS A 185 9.44 -12.14 2.20
CA CYS A 185 9.20 -10.95 3.00
C CYS A 185 10.40 -10.01 2.98
N SER A 186 10.12 -8.72 2.86
CA SER A 186 11.09 -7.64 2.98
C SER A 186 10.62 -6.68 4.07
N LEU A 187 11.44 -6.52 5.10
CA LEU A 187 11.19 -5.66 6.23
C LEU A 187 12.00 -4.38 6.11
N LYS A 188 11.34 -3.23 6.03
CA LYS A 188 11.97 -1.91 6.01
C LYS A 188 11.73 -1.18 7.33
N LEU A 189 12.80 -0.97 8.08
CA LEU A 189 12.77 -0.29 9.36
C LEU A 189 13.36 1.11 9.19
N VAL A 190 12.51 2.14 9.15
CA VAL A 190 12.92 3.55 9.16
C VAL A 190 12.75 4.07 10.58
N THR A 191 13.87 4.31 11.27
CA THR A 191 13.86 4.57 12.72
C THR A 191 14.53 5.87 13.11
N THR A 192 14.00 6.48 14.18
CA THR A 192 14.52 7.65 14.89
C THR A 192 14.81 7.28 16.35
N SER A 193 15.48 8.14 17.12
CA SER A 193 15.76 7.93 18.56
C SER A 193 14.50 7.67 19.35
N SER A 194 13.48 8.47 19.12
CA SER A 194 12.20 8.42 19.83
C SER A 194 11.54 7.05 19.74
N MET A 195 11.83 6.28 18.68
CA MET A 195 11.30 4.92 18.47
C MET A 195 12.07 3.84 19.25
N LEU A 196 13.23 4.16 19.81
CA LEU A 196 13.98 3.23 20.68
C LEU A 196 13.35 3.11 22.07
N GLY A 197 12.60 4.13 22.50
CA GLY A 197 11.93 4.14 23.80
C GLY A 197 12.88 4.31 24.99
N VAL A 198 14.09 4.79 24.75
CA VAL A 198 15.12 5.06 25.76
C VAL A 198 15.69 6.47 25.57
N THR A 199 16.13 7.09 26.66
CA THR A 199 16.77 8.42 26.64
C THR A 199 18.18 8.37 26.06
N ASP A 200 18.95 7.31 26.33
CA ASP A 200 20.28 7.07 25.77
C ASP A 200 20.36 5.67 25.12
N PRO A 201 20.59 5.57 23.80
CA PRO A 201 20.71 4.28 23.12
C PRO A 201 21.99 3.51 23.46
N ARG A 202 23.00 4.14 24.08
CA ARG A 202 24.27 3.49 24.45
C ARG A 202 24.11 2.50 25.60
N SER A 203 23.22 2.82 26.54
CA SER A 203 22.89 1.96 27.69
C SER A 203 21.81 0.93 27.38
N MET A 204 21.25 0.95 26.17
CA MET A 204 20.20 0.02 25.78
C MET A 204 20.80 -1.35 25.45
N THR A 205 20.07 -2.42 25.81
CA THR A 205 20.34 -3.76 25.29
C THR A 205 19.34 -4.10 24.18
N SER A 206 19.76 -4.87 23.17
CA SER A 206 18.90 -5.22 22.02
C SER A 206 17.60 -5.95 22.41
N SER A 207 17.58 -6.60 23.58
CA SER A 207 16.41 -7.27 24.17
C SER A 207 15.45 -6.31 24.91
N SER A 208 15.96 -5.18 25.42
CA SER A 208 15.17 -4.12 26.05
C SER A 208 14.44 -3.22 25.05
N TRP A 209 14.83 -3.27 23.76
CA TRP A 209 14.18 -2.49 22.72
C TRP A 209 12.72 -2.94 22.49
N THR A 210 11.79 -2.08 22.89
CA THR A 210 10.35 -2.42 22.94
C THR A 210 9.75 -2.65 21.55
N LEU A 211 10.13 -1.83 20.55
CA LEU A 211 9.67 -2.02 19.17
C LEU A 211 10.21 -3.34 18.59
N GLY A 212 11.49 -3.64 18.80
CA GLY A 212 12.10 -4.90 18.37
C GLY A 212 11.35 -6.11 18.94
N ARG A 213 11.02 -6.09 20.25
CA ARG A 213 10.22 -7.15 20.89
C ARG A 213 8.84 -7.32 20.24
N ARG A 214 8.13 -6.22 19.99
CA ARG A 214 6.80 -6.26 19.34
C ARG A 214 6.88 -6.82 17.92
N MET A 215 7.91 -6.43 17.16
CA MET A 215 8.15 -6.96 15.81
C MET A 215 8.41 -8.46 15.86
N ARG A 216 9.34 -8.92 16.71
CA ARG A 216 9.62 -10.36 16.87
C ARG A 216 8.38 -11.16 17.27
N GLU A 217 7.58 -10.64 18.19
CA GLU A 217 6.36 -11.30 18.67
C GLU A 217 5.31 -11.48 17.57
N GLN A 218 5.26 -10.59 16.57
CA GLN A 218 4.40 -10.79 15.39
C GLN A 218 5.05 -11.69 14.34
N LEU A 219 6.33 -11.45 14.03
CA LEU A 219 7.07 -12.18 13.01
C LEU A 219 7.21 -13.66 13.36
N LYS A 220 7.14 -14.05 14.64
CA LYS A 220 7.22 -15.46 15.06
C LYS A 220 6.22 -16.39 14.39
N HIS A 221 5.13 -15.85 13.87
CA HIS A 221 4.11 -16.63 13.17
C HIS A 221 4.48 -16.97 11.72
N MET A 222 5.57 -16.43 11.18
CA MET A 222 6.03 -16.71 9.81
C MET A 222 6.86 -18.01 9.77
N SER A 223 6.18 -19.14 9.62
CA SER A 223 6.81 -20.47 9.59
C SER A 223 7.30 -20.93 8.22
N SER A 224 6.72 -20.41 7.13
CA SER A 224 6.97 -20.90 5.77
C SER A 224 7.84 -19.96 4.91
N VAL A 225 8.51 -18.99 5.55
CA VAL A 225 9.34 -18.03 4.82
C VAL A 225 10.59 -18.72 4.26
N GLN A 226 10.94 -18.39 3.02
CA GLN A 226 12.16 -18.80 2.34
C GLN A 226 13.15 -17.64 2.29
N THR A 227 12.67 -16.45 1.94
CA THR A 227 13.49 -15.23 1.86
C THR A 227 12.97 -14.18 2.82
N PHE A 228 13.80 -13.74 3.76
CA PHE A 228 13.47 -12.67 4.69
C PHE A 228 14.60 -11.65 4.82
N THR A 229 14.40 -10.46 4.25
CA THR A 229 15.41 -9.40 4.23
C THR A 229 15.02 -8.25 5.15
N LEU A 230 16.02 -7.59 5.75
CA LEU A 230 15.85 -6.39 6.56
C LEU A 230 16.63 -5.23 5.94
N ASP A 231 15.96 -4.11 5.72
CA ASP A 231 16.57 -2.82 5.43
C ASP A 231 16.43 -1.91 6.64
N ALA A 232 17.54 -1.70 7.37
CA ALA A 232 17.60 -0.85 8.55
C ALA A 232 18.03 0.56 8.14
N LYS A 233 17.05 1.44 7.96
CA LYS A 233 17.25 2.85 7.68
C LYS A 233 17.23 3.67 8.97
N ALA A 234 18.31 4.39 9.24
CA ALA A 234 18.37 5.34 10.34
C ALA A 234 18.17 6.77 9.82
N LEU A 235 17.23 7.49 10.40
CA LEU A 235 17.08 8.92 10.13
C LEU A 235 18.03 9.68 11.06
N GLY A 236 18.82 10.58 10.46
CA GLY A 236 19.76 11.41 11.21
C GLY A 236 19.01 12.27 12.23
N ASP A 237 19.57 12.36 13.43
CA ASP A 237 19.03 13.14 14.52
C ASP A 237 20.22 13.83 15.22
N PRO A 238 20.12 15.15 15.53
CA PRO A 238 21.21 15.91 16.14
C PRO A 238 21.72 15.35 17.48
N LEU A 239 20.94 14.52 18.18
CA LEU A 239 21.25 14.11 19.55
C LEU A 239 22.14 12.85 19.66
N TRP A 240 22.30 12.05 18.59
CA TRP A 240 22.99 10.75 18.65
C TRP A 240 23.42 10.25 17.28
N ASN A 241 24.31 9.25 17.28
CA ASN A 241 24.84 8.65 16.08
C ASN A 241 23.88 7.55 15.54
N PRO A 242 23.47 7.59 14.26
CA PRO A 242 22.60 6.58 13.64
C PRO A 242 23.12 5.14 13.74
N LEU A 243 24.43 4.94 13.90
CA LEU A 243 25.06 3.63 14.07
C LEU A 243 24.47 2.82 15.23
N TRP A 244 24.04 3.48 16.31
CA TRP A 244 23.42 2.79 17.45
C TRP A 244 22.11 2.13 17.05
N ILE A 245 21.32 2.75 16.17
CA ILE A 245 20.10 2.13 15.65
C ILE A 245 20.43 0.89 14.83
N TRP A 246 21.40 0.96 13.93
CA TRP A 246 21.76 -0.19 13.10
C TRP A 246 22.28 -1.36 13.91
N TYR A 247 23.11 -1.07 14.91
CA TYR A 247 23.58 -2.07 15.86
C TYR A 247 22.41 -2.74 16.59
N HIS A 248 21.52 -1.94 17.20
CA HIS A 248 20.39 -2.51 17.96
C HIS A 248 19.38 -3.22 17.06
N ALA A 249 19.05 -2.67 15.89
CA ALA A 249 18.15 -3.29 14.93
C ALA A 249 18.69 -4.63 14.42
N SER A 250 19.98 -4.66 14.05
CA SER A 250 20.63 -5.90 13.61
C SER A 250 20.64 -6.93 14.74
N GLN A 251 21.21 -6.61 15.90
CA GLN A 251 21.32 -7.56 17.02
C GLN A 251 19.95 -8.05 17.53
N SER A 252 18.92 -7.20 17.50
CA SER A 252 17.58 -7.54 17.97
C SER A 252 16.83 -8.49 17.01
N LEU A 253 17.16 -8.51 15.72
CA LEU A 253 16.50 -9.35 14.71
C LEU A 253 17.36 -10.52 14.22
N LYS A 254 18.69 -10.43 14.31
CA LYS A 254 19.65 -11.44 13.84
C LYS A 254 19.44 -12.83 14.44
N LEU A 255 18.99 -12.88 15.69
CA LEU A 255 18.74 -14.12 16.44
C LEU A 255 17.36 -14.72 16.18
N LEU A 256 16.47 -14.02 15.46
CA LEU A 256 15.16 -14.53 15.13
C LEU A 256 15.27 -15.84 14.33
N GLY A 257 14.48 -16.84 14.72
CA GLY A 257 14.46 -18.15 14.08
C GLY A 257 15.68 -19.04 14.35
N THR A 258 16.61 -18.60 15.20
CA THR A 258 17.74 -19.41 15.67
C THR A 258 17.41 -20.11 16.99
N GLU A 259 18.31 -20.95 17.48
CA GLU A 259 18.18 -21.57 18.81
C GLU A 259 18.18 -20.57 19.97
N PHE A 260 18.76 -19.39 19.76
CA PHE A 260 18.83 -18.29 20.72
C PHE A 260 17.67 -17.29 20.60
N SER A 261 16.64 -17.61 19.81
CA SER A 261 15.45 -16.75 19.64
C SER A 261 14.66 -16.67 20.96
N ASP A 262 14.22 -15.47 21.33
CA ASP A 262 13.43 -15.20 22.55
C ASP A 262 11.92 -15.51 22.40
N THR A 263 11.48 -15.87 21.20
CA THR A 263 10.08 -16.16 20.88
C THR A 263 9.79 -17.65 20.76
N VAL A 264 8.62 -18.07 21.24
CA VAL A 264 8.02 -19.39 20.99
C VAL A 264 6.65 -19.20 20.33
N PRO A 265 6.38 -19.80 19.14
CA PRO A 265 7.29 -20.62 18.31
C PRO A 265 8.50 -19.83 17.77
N ARG A 266 9.52 -20.54 17.25
CA ARG A 266 10.68 -19.91 16.59
C ARG A 266 10.20 -19.22 15.31
N GLY A 267 10.55 -17.96 15.17
CA GLY A 267 10.21 -17.16 13.99
C GLY A 267 11.05 -17.45 12.76
N PRO A 268 10.94 -16.61 11.72
CA PRO A 268 11.71 -16.74 10.49
C PRO A 268 13.18 -16.39 10.70
N GLN A 269 14.07 -17.04 9.96
CA GLN A 269 15.47 -16.64 9.90
C GLN A 269 15.66 -15.53 8.87
N LEU A 270 16.32 -14.44 9.25
CA LEU A 270 16.73 -13.40 8.30
C LEU A 270 17.85 -13.93 7.41
N THR A 271 17.76 -13.64 6.12
CA THR A 271 18.77 -13.99 5.11
C THR A 271 19.77 -12.86 4.89
N GLN A 272 19.32 -11.60 4.97
CA GLN A 272 20.15 -10.42 4.69
C GLN A 272 19.70 -9.21 5.52
N ILE A 273 20.67 -8.40 5.95
CA ILE A 273 20.46 -7.11 6.61
C ILE A 273 21.29 -6.05 5.90
N THR A 274 20.63 -5.03 5.36
CA THR A 274 21.24 -3.84 4.77
C THR A 274 21.07 -2.64 5.69
N PHE A 275 22.01 -1.70 5.59
CA PHE A 275 22.03 -0.48 6.38
C PHE A 275 21.96 0.72 5.44
N SER A 276 21.19 1.74 5.81
CA SER A 276 21.04 2.95 5.00
C SER A 276 20.77 4.19 5.84
N LEU A 277 21.27 5.35 5.39
CA LEU A 277 20.95 6.67 5.95
C LEU A 277 19.95 7.43 5.07
N ASP A 278 19.39 8.50 5.61
CA ASP A 278 18.44 9.34 4.87
C ASP A 278 19.07 10.19 3.77
N THR A 279 20.31 10.64 3.99
CA THR A 279 20.99 11.62 3.13
C THR A 279 22.11 11.03 2.28
N TRP A 280 22.53 9.77 2.51
CA TRP A 280 23.61 9.12 1.79
C TRP A 280 23.47 7.59 1.89
N SER A 281 23.57 6.86 0.79
CA SER A 281 23.83 5.41 0.83
C SER A 281 24.39 4.92 -0.51
N PRO A 282 25.70 5.10 -0.75
CA PRO A 282 26.49 3.95 -1.21
C PRO A 282 27.82 3.86 -0.48
N GLY A 283 28.16 2.67 0.05
CA GLY A 283 29.50 2.35 0.54
C GLY A 283 29.58 1.42 1.75
N GLU A 284 28.46 1.19 2.44
CA GLU A 284 28.48 0.39 3.67
C GLU A 284 28.38 -1.11 3.40
N ASN A 285 29.09 -1.89 4.22
CA ASN A 285 28.99 -3.34 4.16
C ASN A 285 27.62 -3.80 4.68
N TYR A 286 27.09 -4.88 4.10
CA TYR A 286 25.85 -5.51 4.56
C TYR A 286 26.12 -6.90 5.12
N LEU A 287 25.17 -7.39 5.92
CA LEU A 287 25.22 -8.72 6.49
C LEU A 287 24.36 -9.67 5.66
N LYS A 288 24.88 -10.86 5.37
CA LYS A 288 24.13 -11.92 4.70
C LYS A 288 24.50 -13.27 5.28
N ARG A 289 23.52 -14.17 5.40
CA ARG A 289 23.78 -15.58 5.71
C ARG A 289 24.33 -16.27 4.47
N ASP A 290 25.50 -16.89 4.61
CA ASP A 290 26.12 -17.62 3.51
C ASP A 290 25.98 -19.13 3.73
N GLU A 291 25.33 -19.80 2.80
CA GLU A 291 25.18 -21.26 2.79
C GLU A 291 26.54 -21.96 2.71
N LYS A 292 27.54 -21.36 2.03
CA LYS A 292 28.90 -21.91 1.95
C LYS A 292 29.57 -22.05 3.31
N TYR A 293 29.22 -21.16 4.24
CA TYR A 293 29.72 -21.14 5.61
C TYR A 293 28.69 -21.69 6.61
N GLY A 294 27.80 -22.59 6.16
CA GLY A 294 26.83 -23.26 7.04
C GLY A 294 25.71 -22.35 7.55
N GLY A 295 25.35 -21.30 6.80
CA GLY A 295 24.30 -20.35 7.17
C GLY A 295 24.73 -19.32 8.21
N GLN A 296 26.05 -19.18 8.45
CA GLN A 296 26.62 -18.17 9.33
C GLN A 296 26.53 -16.77 8.72
N TRP A 297 26.53 -15.77 9.59
CA TRP A 297 26.53 -14.37 9.18
C TRP A 297 27.90 -13.95 8.66
N MET A 298 27.92 -13.41 7.45
CA MET A 298 29.12 -12.88 6.83
C MET A 298 28.86 -11.43 6.38
N TRP A 299 29.92 -10.63 6.41
CA TRP A 299 29.95 -9.26 5.94
C TRP A 299 30.34 -9.22 4.47
N TYR A 300 29.58 -8.48 3.68
CA TYR A 300 29.83 -8.25 2.26
C TYR A 300 29.87 -6.76 1.95
N CYS A 301 30.71 -6.37 1.01
CA CYS A 301 30.70 -5.00 0.48
C CYS A 301 29.56 -4.81 -0.51
N ALA A 302 29.30 -3.56 -0.92
CA ALA A 302 28.26 -3.24 -1.90
C ALA A 302 28.42 -3.96 -3.26
N LYS A 303 29.64 -4.37 -3.64
CA LYS A 303 29.91 -5.20 -4.84
C LYS A 303 29.77 -6.72 -4.58
N ASN A 304 29.22 -7.13 -3.45
CA ASN A 304 28.99 -8.53 -3.04
C ASN A 304 30.29 -9.36 -2.86
N HIS A 305 31.40 -8.71 -2.54
CA HIS A 305 32.64 -9.38 -2.14
C HIS A 305 32.64 -9.67 -0.64
N LEU A 306 33.17 -10.83 -0.24
CA LEU A 306 33.28 -11.21 1.16
C LEU A 306 34.33 -10.33 1.87
N VAL A 307 33.91 -9.64 2.94
CA VAL A 307 34.77 -8.79 3.78
C VAL A 307 35.23 -9.52 5.04
N GLY A 308 34.38 -10.39 5.59
CA GLY A 308 34.77 -11.25 6.70
C GLY A 308 33.60 -11.89 7.44
N ALA A 309 33.91 -12.78 8.37
CA ALA A 309 32.90 -13.38 9.24
C ALA A 309 32.39 -12.39 10.29
N ASP A 310 31.15 -12.58 10.69
CA ASP A 310 30.55 -11.89 11.82
C ASP A 310 30.81 -12.63 13.14
N VAL A 311 31.05 -11.89 14.23
CA VAL A 311 31.41 -12.44 15.55
C VAL A 311 30.19 -12.93 16.35
N GLY A 312 28.98 -12.85 15.77
CA GLY A 312 27.75 -13.36 16.36
C GLY A 312 27.09 -12.40 17.34
N ALA A 313 26.48 -12.97 18.38
CA ALA A 313 25.69 -12.25 19.40
C ALA A 313 26.55 -11.44 20.40
N GLU A 314 27.82 -11.82 20.55
CA GLU A 314 28.80 -11.20 21.45
C GLU A 314 29.46 -9.94 20.84
N MET A 315 29.17 -9.63 19.58
CA MET A 315 29.79 -8.52 18.87
C MET A 315 29.46 -7.18 19.54
N THR A 316 30.49 -6.44 19.93
CA THR A 316 30.35 -5.09 20.49
C THR A 316 30.02 -4.07 19.41
N VAL A 317 29.52 -2.89 19.82
CA VAL A 317 29.22 -1.79 18.88
C VAL A 317 30.48 -1.34 18.12
N ARG A 318 31.65 -1.34 18.79
CA ARG A 318 32.91 -0.96 18.16
C ARG A 318 33.28 -1.94 17.04
N GLU A 319 33.15 -3.23 17.28
CA GLU A 319 33.42 -4.27 16.28
C GLU A 319 32.42 -4.22 15.13
N PHE A 320 31.14 -4.00 15.44
CA PHE A 320 30.11 -3.78 14.43
C PHE A 320 30.47 -2.61 13.52
N CYS A 321 30.81 -1.44 14.07
CA CYS A 321 31.23 -0.28 13.28
C CYS A 321 32.51 -0.56 12.49
N GLY A 322 33.46 -1.27 13.09
CA GLY A 322 34.71 -1.67 12.43
C GLY A 322 34.44 -2.54 11.19
N LYS A 323 33.50 -3.48 11.29
CA LYS A 323 33.08 -4.35 10.16
C LYS A 323 32.23 -3.63 9.13
N LEU A 324 31.34 -2.74 9.57
CA LEU A 324 30.47 -1.97 8.70
C LEU A 324 31.25 -1.11 7.69
N TYR A 325 32.36 -0.52 8.15
CA TYR A 325 33.24 0.34 7.34
C TYR A 325 34.56 -0.34 6.96
N GLN A 326 34.69 -1.65 7.17
CA GLN A 326 35.90 -2.36 6.78
C GLN A 326 36.05 -2.30 5.25
N GLU A 327 37.19 -1.80 4.78
CA GLU A 327 37.52 -1.77 3.36
C GLU A 327 37.53 -3.18 2.78
N CYS A 328 36.94 -3.33 1.59
CA CYS A 328 37.00 -4.58 0.86
C CYS A 328 38.36 -4.70 0.17
N SER A 329 39.13 -5.74 0.50
CA SER A 329 40.44 -5.98 -0.10
C SER A 329 40.40 -6.17 -1.61
N ILE A 330 39.30 -6.70 -2.16
CA ILE A 330 39.13 -6.89 -3.61
C ILE A 330 38.86 -5.55 -4.28
N CYS A 331 37.88 -4.78 -3.79
CA CYS A 331 37.55 -3.47 -4.37
C CYS A 331 38.73 -2.49 -4.32
N ARG A 332 39.53 -2.55 -3.24
CA ARG A 332 40.70 -1.70 -3.09
C ARG A 332 41.74 -1.96 -4.18
N VAL A 333 41.95 -3.21 -4.58
CA VAL A 333 42.90 -3.55 -5.64
C VAL A 333 42.39 -3.04 -7.00
N ASP A 334 41.08 -3.20 -7.27
CA ASP A 334 40.47 -2.67 -8.50
C ASP A 334 40.64 -1.14 -8.61
N ASP A 335 40.43 -0.42 -7.50
CA ASP A 335 40.55 1.04 -7.45
C ASP A 335 42.02 1.52 -7.57
N GLU A 336 42.98 0.71 -7.12
CA GLU A 336 44.43 0.97 -7.26
C GLU A 336 44.93 0.69 -8.70
N GLU A 337 44.36 -0.29 -9.41
CA GLU A 337 44.71 -0.61 -10.80
C GLU A 337 44.08 0.38 -11.82
N ASP A 338 42.82 0.80 -11.62
CA ASP A 338 42.15 1.81 -12.46
C ASP A 338 42.69 3.24 -12.22
N GLY A 339 43.39 3.47 -11.11
CA GLY A 339 44.09 4.71 -10.78
C GLY A 339 45.40 4.94 -11.55
N THR A 340 45.85 3.95 -12.33
CA THR A 340 47.07 4.01 -13.15
C THR A 340 46.78 4.34 -14.62
N VAL A 341 46.08 5.46 -14.85
CA VAL A 341 46.11 6.16 -16.14
C VAL A 341 46.44 7.63 -15.87
N ILE A 342 47.73 7.94 -15.85
CA ILE A 342 48.25 9.31 -16.01
C ILE A 342 49.01 9.36 -17.32
#